data_AF-A0A525CEJ8-F1
#
_entry.id   AF-A0A525CEJ8-F1
#
_cell.length_a   1.000
_cell.length_b   1.000
_cell.length_c   1.000
_cell.angle_alpha   90.00
_cell.angle_beta   90.00
_cell.angle_gamma   90.00
#
_symmetry.space_group_name_H-M   'P 1'
#
loop_
_entity.id
_entity.type
_entity.pdbx_description
1 polymer ?
#
loop_
_entity_poly.entity_id
_entity_poly.type
_entity_poly.pdbx_seq_one_letter_code
_entity_poly.pdbx_strand_id
1 'polypeptide(L)' 'MNRTGSAIRKIREQKGLTQDQLAVKCQLLEWNISRGTLAKIESRVRRMTDFEVELAAKALGVEISELYKS' A
#
# COMPACT_ATOMS: atom_id res chain seq x y z
N MET A 1 -11.52 5.04 8.86
CA MET A 1 -11.47 3.59 8.57
C MET A 1 -10.53 3.38 7.38
N ASN A 2 -9.74 2.30 7.33
CA ASN A 2 -8.90 2.01 6.16
C ASN A 2 -9.76 1.41 5.04
N ARG A 3 -9.98 2.17 3.95
CA ARG A 3 -10.76 1.73 2.79
C ARG A 3 -9.90 1.18 1.65
N THR A 4 -8.60 1.46 1.66
CA THR A 4 -7.68 1.21 0.54
C THR A 4 -6.86 -0.07 0.69
N GLY A 5 -6.71 -0.60 1.90
CA GLY A 5 -5.83 -1.73 2.22
C GLY A 5 -6.07 -2.99 1.36
N SER A 6 -7.33 -3.31 1.06
CA SER A 6 -7.66 -4.46 0.21
C SER A 6 -7.25 -4.24 -1.25
N ALA A 7 -7.40 -3.02 -1.76
CA ALA A 7 -7.01 -2.66 -3.13
C ALA A 7 -5.48 -2.67 -3.25
N ILE A 8 -4.77 -2.14 -2.25
CA ILE A 8 -3.29 -2.22 -2.16
C ILE A 8 -2.83 -3.67 -2.25
N ARG A 9 -3.43 -4.57 -1.45
CA ARG A 9 -3.13 -6.01 -1.50
C ARG A 9 -3.37 -6.60 -2.89
N LYS A 10 -4.55 -6.36 -3.47
CA LYS A 10 -4.94 -6.91 -4.77
C LYS A 10 -3.99 -6.47 -5.88
N ILE A 11 -3.68 -5.17 -5.95
CA ILE A 11 -2.78 -4.61 -6.96
C ILE A 11 -1.36 -5.14 -6.75
N ARG A 12 -0.89 -5.23 -5.49
CA ARG A 12 0.41 -5.81 -5.17
C ARG A 12 0.52 -7.25 -5.68
N GLU A 13 -0.49 -8.08 -5.42
CA GLU A 13 -0.55 -9.48 -5.87
C GLU A 13 -0.62 -9.58 -7.40
N GLN A 14 -1.41 -8.71 -8.06
CA GLN A 14 -1.47 -8.63 -9.53
C GLN A 14 -0.12 -8.26 -10.15
N LYS A 15 0.68 -7.44 -9.47
CA LYS A 15 2.05 -7.08 -9.88
C LYS A 15 3.09 -8.13 -9.48
N GLY A 16 2.69 -9.26 -8.89
CA GLY A 16 3.59 -10.33 -8.46
C GLY A 16 4.54 -9.94 -7.33
N LEU A 17 4.23 -8.88 -6.57
CA LEU A 17 5.09 -8.36 -5.51
C LEU A 17 4.81 -9.06 -4.18
N THR A 18 5.86 -9.43 -3.44
CA THR A 18 5.73 -9.78 -2.02
C THR A 18 5.49 -8.54 -1.18
N GLN A 19 5.02 -8.72 0.06
CA GLN A 19 4.88 -7.59 0.99
C GLN A 19 6.24 -6.94 1.31
N ASP A 20 7.31 -7.73 1.44
CA ASP A 20 8.66 -7.18 1.64
C ASP A 20 9.10 -6.32 0.45
N GLN A 21 8.84 -6.77 -0.79
CA GLN A 21 9.17 -6.01 -1.99
C GLN A 21 8.40 -4.68 -2.08
N LEU A 22 7.11 -4.67 -1.73
CA LEU A 22 6.35 -3.42 -1.69
C LEU A 22 6.82 -2.51 -0.54
N ALA A 23 7.15 -3.07 0.63
CA ALA A 23 7.71 -2.29 1.74
C ALA A 23 9.03 -1.60 1.34
N VAL A 24 9.91 -2.30 0.63
CA VAL A 24 11.14 -1.70 0.07
C VAL A 24 10.82 -0.58 -0.92
N LYS A 25 9.83 -0.76 -1.80
CA LYS A 25 9.38 0.31 -2.72
C LYS A 25 8.86 1.53 -1.96
N CYS A 26 8.13 1.34 -0.86
CA CYS A 26 7.71 2.46 -0.01
C CYS A 26 8.91 3.17 0.64
N GLN A 27 9.91 2.42 1.10
CA GLN A 27 11.13 2.98 1.68
C GLN A 27 11.91 3.85 0.67
N LEU A 28 11.95 3.46 -0.61
CA LEU A 28 12.56 4.26 -1.68
C LEU A 28 11.82 5.59 -1.93
N LEU A 29 10.58 5.73 -1.46
CA LEU A 29 9.80 6.96 -1.48
C LEU A 29 9.83 7.70 -0.13
N GLU A 30 10.86 7.44 0.68
CA GLU A 30 11.03 7.98 2.04
C GLU A 30 9.91 7.57 3.02
N TRP A 31 9.05 6.62 2.63
CA TRP A 31 8.02 6.07 3.49
C TRP A 31 8.51 4.80 4.16
N ASN A 32 9.20 4.98 5.29
CA ASN A 32 9.81 3.88 6.01
C ASN A 32 8.77 3.01 6.76
N ILE A 33 8.26 1.98 6.09
CA ILE A 33 7.37 0.97 6.68
C ILE A 33 8.01 -0.41 6.67
N SER A 34 7.71 -1.21 7.69
CA SER A 34 8.06 -2.63 7.69
C SER A 34 7.01 -3.45 6.94
N ARG A 35 7.39 -4.68 6.54
CA ARG A 35 6.44 -5.67 6.02
C ARG A 35 5.28 -5.96 6.99
N GLY A 36 5.54 -5.92 8.30
CA GLY A 36 4.49 -6.06 9.32
C GLY A 36 3.51 -4.89 9.33
N THR A 37 4.01 -3.66 9.18
CA THR A 37 3.17 -2.47 9.01
C THR A 37 2.32 -2.56 7.75
N LEU A 38 2.93 -2.95 6.62
CA LEU A 38 2.21 -3.17 5.37
C LEU A 38 1.13 -4.25 5.50
N ALA A 39 1.41 -5.36 6.18
CA ALA A 39 0.42 -6.41 6.41
C ALA A 39 -0.79 -5.90 7.21
N LYS A 40 -0.59 -5.04 8.22
CA LYS A 40 -1.69 -4.41 8.98
C LYS A 40 -2.47 -3.40 8.15
N ILE A 41 -1.82 -2.72 7.21
CA ILE A 41 -2.48 -1.85 6.23
C ILE A 41 -3.37 -2.69 5.32
N GLU A 42 -2.83 -3.75 4.74
CA GLU A 42 -3.54 -4.61 3.78
C GLU A 42 -4.73 -5.34 4.41
N SER A 43 -4.62 -5.73 5.69
CA SER A 43 -5.73 -6.31 6.46
C SER A 43 -6.70 -5.26 7.03
N ARG A 44 -6.51 -3.98 6.72
CA ARG A 44 -7.30 -2.83 7.20
C ARG A 44 -7.29 -2.64 8.73
N VAL A 45 -6.41 -3.34 9.45
CA VAL A 45 -6.21 -3.19 10.90
C VAL A 45 -5.61 -1.82 11.23
N ARG A 46 -4.69 -1.33 10.40
CA ARG A 46 -4.06 -0.01 10.55
C ARG A 46 -4.73 1.00 9.62
N ARG A 47 -5.04 2.19 10.15
CA ARG A 47 -5.49 3.35 9.34
C ARG A 47 -4.33 3.94 8.54
N MET A 48 -4.65 4.62 7.45
CA MET A 48 -3.69 5.38 6.66
C MET A 48 -4.12 6.84 6.62
N THR A 49 -3.15 7.74 6.56
CA THR A 49 -3.40 9.15 6.21
C THR A 49 -3.47 9.29 4.68
N ASP A 50 -4.01 10.40 4.18
CA ASP A 50 -4.13 10.63 2.74
C ASP A 50 -2.74 10.67 2.05
N PHE A 51 -1.73 11.21 2.74
CA PHE A 51 -0.34 11.20 2.28
C PHE A 51 0.24 9.78 2.17
N GLU A 52 -0.04 8.90 3.14
CA GLU A 52 0.38 7.50 3.06
C GLU A 52 -0.33 6.76 1.91
N VAL A 53 -1.58 7.10 1.61
CA VAL A 53 -2.31 6.52 0.48
C VAL A 53 -1.68 6.97 -0.85
N GLU A 54 -1.31 8.24 -0.96
CA GLU A 54 -0.58 8.75 -2.12
C GLU A 54 0.77 8.04 -2.31
N LEU A 55 1.53 7.85 -1.23
CA LEU A 55 2.79 7.10 -1.26
C LEU A 55 2.60 5.63 -1.66
N ALA A 56 1.54 4.98 -1.17
CA ALA A 56 1.20 3.62 -1.59
C ALA A 56 0.87 3.53 -3.08
N ALA A 57 0.12 4.49 -3.62
CA ALA A 57 -0.19 4.57 -5.05
C ALA A 57 1.08 4.77 -5.88
N LYS A 58 1.97 5.68 -5.47
CA LYS A 58 3.28 5.88 -6.09
C LYS A 58 4.16 4.62 -6.04
N ALA A 59 4.24 3.95 -4.89
CA ALA A 59 5.03 2.72 -4.72
C ALA A 59 4.51 1.58 -5.61
N LEU A 60 3.18 1.50 -5.77
CA LEU A 60 2.52 0.55 -6.65
C LEU A 60 2.59 0.98 -8.12
N GLY A 61 2.87 2.24 -8.44
CA GLY A 61 2.84 2.76 -9.81
C GLY A 61 1.45 2.67 -10.42
N VAL A 62 0.44 3.21 -9.71
CA VAL A 62 -0.97 3.28 -10.12
C VAL A 62 -1.54 4.65 -9.75
N GLU A 63 -2.66 5.01 -10.35
CA GLU A 63 -3.38 6.23 -9.96
C GLU A 63 -3.99 6.06 -8.57
N ILE A 64 -4.00 7.13 -7.75
CA ILE A 64 -4.55 7.07 -6.38
C ILE A 64 -6.02 6.63 -6.38
N SER A 65 -6.77 6.98 -7.43
CA SER A 65 -8.17 6.57 -7.62
C SER A 65 -8.34 5.06 -7.66
N GLU A 66 -7.35 4.30 -8.14
CA GLU A 66 -7.39 2.84 -8.19
C GLU A 66 -7.41 2.21 -6.79
N LEU A 67 -6.86 2.89 -5.79
CA LEU A 67 -6.89 2.41 -4.40
C LEU A 67 -8.27 2.51 -3.75
N TYR A 68 -9.19 3.30 -4.34
CA TYR A 68 -10.56 3.47 -3.87
C TYR A 68 -11.59 2.72 -4.71
N LYS A 69 -11.18 2.13 -5.84
CA LYS A 69 -12.04 1.25 -6.65
C LYS A 69 -12.24 -0.05 -5.87
N SER A 70 -13.43 -0.16 -5.26
CA SER A 70 -13.87 -1.34 -4.51
C SER A 70 -14.36 -2.43 -5.45
#